data_AF-A0A140L1B6-F1
#
_entry.id   AF-A0A140L1B6-F1
#
_cell.length_a   1.000
_cell.length_b   1.000
_cell.length_c   1.000
_cell.angle_alpha   90.00
_cell.angle_beta   90.00
_cell.angle_gamma   90.00
#
_symmetry.space_group_name_H-M   'P 1'
#
loop_
_entity.id
_entity.type
_entity.pdbx_description
1 polymer ?
#
loop_
_entity_poly.entity_id
_entity_poly.type
_entity_poly.pdbx_seq_one_letter_code
_entity_poly.pdbx_strand_id
1 'polypeptide(L)'
;MQIALSDLVDSCDDGTHFDLNVCLEDTKNDLKFLRDLKKFLKKYNKSTSQIDQFIHRLEGNMDIEKVIQVYDIDENAIKKSIEKHPYFKNPCDYPIRLITIMKYLKKKGFDTHYKDMDLIVDRLIQEIDGVKKVGEGMYLKKMH
;
A
#
# COMPACT_ATOMS: atom_id res chain seq x y z
N MET A 1 25.39 10.48 -43.68
CA MET A 1 24.31 9.51 -43.42
C MET A 1 23.26 10.22 -42.58
N GLN A 2 22.22 10.76 -43.22
CA GLN A 2 21.13 11.46 -42.54
C GLN A 2 20.11 10.40 -42.15
N ILE A 3 19.92 10.21 -40.84
CA ILE A 3 18.90 9.30 -40.32
C ILE A 3 17.56 10.04 -40.41
N ALA A 4 16.62 9.48 -41.17
CA ALA A 4 15.28 10.01 -41.31
C ALA A 4 14.52 9.82 -39.99
N LEU A 5 13.82 10.85 -39.52
CA LEU A 5 13.01 10.82 -38.29
C LEU A 5 11.86 9.79 -38.33
N SER A 6 11.58 9.20 -39.51
CA SER A 6 10.61 8.11 -39.69
C SER A 6 11.05 6.80 -39.05
N ASP A 7 12.36 6.57 -38.85
CA ASP A 7 12.87 5.30 -38.34
C ASP A 7 12.87 5.22 -36.80
N LEU A 8 12.42 6.28 -36.12
CA LEU A 8 12.32 6.37 -34.66
C LEU A 8 10.90 6.10 -34.12
N VAL A 9 9.94 5.77 -34.99
CA VAL A 9 8.50 5.70 -34.65
C VAL A 9 8.01 4.26 -34.38
N ASP A 10 8.91 3.27 -34.33
CA ASP A 10 8.52 1.84 -34.24
C ASP A 10 8.95 1.11 -32.95
N SER A 11 9.15 1.81 -31.82
CA SER A 11 9.43 1.13 -30.53
C SER A 11 8.56 1.58 -29.35
N CYS A 12 7.38 2.16 -29.62
CA CYS A 12 6.42 2.50 -28.58
C CYS A 12 5.22 1.54 -28.58
N ASP A 13 5.48 0.24 -28.58
CA ASP A 13 4.48 -0.74 -28.14
C ASP A 13 5.20 -1.94 -27.51
N ASP A 14 5.49 -1.80 -26.22
CA ASP A 14 5.43 -2.94 -25.30
C ASP A 14 5.36 -2.39 -23.87
N GLY A 15 4.39 -2.89 -23.11
CA GLY A 15 4.00 -2.41 -21.79
C GLY A 15 5.19 -2.22 -20.85
N THR A 16 5.62 -0.98 -20.69
CA THR A 16 6.44 -0.58 -19.54
C THR A 16 5.51 -0.53 -18.33
N HIS A 17 5.32 -1.69 -17.69
CA HIS A 17 4.99 -1.74 -16.28
C HIS A 17 6.15 -1.06 -15.54
N PHE A 18 6.08 0.26 -15.42
CA PHE A 18 6.86 0.98 -14.45
C PHE A 18 6.33 0.56 -13.09
N ASP A 19 6.96 -0.46 -12.49
CA ASP A 19 6.90 -0.71 -11.05
C ASP A 19 7.57 0.49 -10.37
N LEU A 20 6.83 1.59 -10.31
CA LEU A 20 7.17 2.73 -9.48
C LEU A 20 6.99 2.23 -8.05
N ASN A 21 8.10 1.86 -7.44
CA ASN A 21 8.22 1.77 -6.01
C ASN A 21 8.09 3.21 -5.46
N VAL A 22 6.85 3.72 -5.45
CA VAL A 22 6.54 5.11 -5.16
C VAL A 22 6.80 5.37 -3.68
N CYS A 23 7.96 5.96 -3.38
CA CYS A 23 8.16 6.64 -2.11
C CYS A 23 7.35 7.96 -2.15
N LEU A 24 6.62 8.28 -1.08
CA LEU A 24 5.77 9.48 -1.00
C LEU A 24 6.54 10.81 -1.13
N GLU A 25 7.85 10.80 -0.88
CA GLU A 25 8.73 11.95 -1.09
C GLU A 25 9.08 12.15 -2.57
N ASP A 26 9.19 11.07 -3.35
CA ASP A 26 9.54 11.11 -4.77
C ASP A 26 8.39 11.74 -5.58
N THR A 27 7.14 11.41 -5.28
CA THR A 27 5.97 11.97 -5.99
C THR A 27 5.75 13.46 -5.75
N LYS A 28 6.09 13.98 -4.55
CA LYS A 28 6.04 15.42 -4.28
C LYS A 28 7.09 16.18 -5.07
N ASN A 29 8.30 15.61 -5.19
CA ASN A 29 9.38 16.18 -5.99
C ASN A 29 9.04 16.15 -7.49
N ASP A 30 8.45 15.05 -7.97
CA ASP A 30 8.01 14.91 -9.36
C ASP A 30 6.90 15.90 -9.73
N LEU A 31 5.91 16.10 -8.86
CA LEU A 31 4.87 17.11 -9.09
C LEU A 31 5.42 18.53 -9.12
N LYS A 32 6.38 18.84 -8.24
CA LYS A 32 7.06 20.14 -8.24
C LYS A 32 7.81 20.35 -9.56
N PHE A 33 8.56 19.34 -10.00
CA PHE A 33 9.26 19.36 -11.28
C PHE A 33 8.30 19.58 -12.47
N LEU A 34 7.20 18.83 -12.54
CA LEU A 34 6.21 18.95 -13.62
C LEU A 34 5.54 20.33 -13.64
N ARG A 35 5.25 20.91 -12.47
CA ARG A 35 4.71 22.28 -12.37
C ARG A 35 5.70 23.33 -12.84
N ASP A 36 6.99 23.15 -12.52
CA ASP A 36 8.03 24.08 -12.97
C ASP A 36 8.33 23.91 -14.47
N LEU A 37 8.32 22.69 -14.99
CA LEU A 37 8.39 22.41 -16.43
C LEU A 37 7.20 23.02 -17.18
N LYS A 38 5.98 22.94 -16.63
CA LYS A 38 4.79 23.61 -17.18
C LYS A 38 4.99 25.13 -17.27
N LYS A 39 5.48 25.77 -16.20
CA LYS A 39 5.78 27.21 -16.21
C LYS A 39 6.82 27.55 -17.28
N PHE A 40 7.85 26.71 -17.41
CA PHE A 40 8.87 26.87 -18.44
C PHE A 40 8.28 26.78 -19.85
N LEU A 41 7.48 25.75 -20.16
CA LEU A 41 6.86 25.59 -21.49
C LEU A 41 5.89 26.73 -21.83
N LYS A 42 5.13 27.23 -20.85
CA LYS A 42 4.26 28.40 -21.04
C LYS A 42 5.05 29.64 -21.44
N LYS A 43 6.26 29.83 -20.88
CA LYS A 43 7.13 30.96 -21.22
C LYS A 43 7.52 30.97 -22.72
N TYR A 44 7.55 29.80 -23.36
CA TYR A 44 7.90 29.65 -24.77
C TYR A 44 6.68 29.37 -25.67
N ASN A 45 5.45 29.65 -25.21
CA ASN A 45 4.20 29.37 -25.93
C ASN A 45 4.10 27.92 -26.46
N LYS A 46 4.64 26.95 -25.72
CA LYS A 46 4.55 25.53 -26.06
C LYS A 46 3.32 24.89 -25.39
N SER A 47 2.75 23.87 -26.05
CA SER A 47 1.61 23.13 -25.52
C SER A 47 1.98 22.46 -24.19
N THR A 48 1.12 22.61 -23.18
CA THR A 48 1.26 21.94 -21.89
C THR A 48 0.29 20.79 -21.72
N SER A 49 -0.49 20.43 -22.75
CA SER A 49 -1.58 19.44 -22.64
C SER A 49 -1.11 18.08 -22.11
N GLN A 50 0.07 17.62 -22.54
CA GLN A 50 0.65 16.37 -22.05
C GLN A 50 1.08 16.48 -20.58
N ILE A 51 1.72 17.60 -20.19
CA ILE A 51 2.08 17.83 -18.79
C ILE A 51 0.84 17.96 -17.91
N ASP A 52 -0.22 18.59 -18.41
CA ASP A 52 -1.49 18.71 -17.72
C ASP A 52 -2.13 17.32 -17.52
N GLN A 53 -2.05 16.42 -18.51
CA GLN A 53 -2.47 15.02 -18.35
C GLN A 53 -1.62 14.26 -17.33
N PHE A 54 -0.29 14.45 -17.31
CA PHE A 54 0.58 13.81 -16.33
C PHE A 54 0.33 14.32 -14.90
N ILE A 55 0.19 15.64 -14.74
CA ILE A 55 -0.18 16.25 -13.46
C ILE A 55 -1.55 15.73 -13.01
N HIS A 56 -2.55 15.69 -13.90
CA HIS A 56 -3.88 15.17 -13.56
C HIS A 56 -3.86 13.67 -13.25
N ARG A 57 -3.00 12.86 -13.88
CA ARG A 57 -2.85 11.44 -13.53
C ARG A 57 -2.19 11.28 -12.16
N LEU A 58 -1.16 12.07 -11.86
CA LEU A 58 -0.49 12.03 -10.56
C LEU A 58 -1.39 12.58 -9.45
N GLU A 59 -2.08 13.70 -9.68
CA GLU A 59 -3.04 14.28 -8.74
C GLU A 59 -4.31 13.41 -8.59
N GLY A 60 -4.83 12.86 -9.69
CA GLY A 60 -5.97 11.93 -9.68
C GLY A 60 -5.67 10.58 -9.01
N ASN A 61 -4.42 10.10 -9.10
CA ASN A 61 -3.95 8.95 -8.33
C ASN A 61 -3.63 9.30 -6.87
N MET A 62 -3.46 10.59 -6.55
CA MET A 62 -3.27 11.05 -5.17
C MET A 62 -4.58 11.25 -4.43
N ASP A 63 -5.69 11.57 -5.11
CA ASP A 63 -6.97 11.89 -4.46
C ASP A 63 -7.86 10.66 -4.16
N ILE A 64 -7.55 9.45 -4.67
CA ILE A 64 -8.44 8.28 -4.48
C ILE A 64 -7.76 7.06 -3.81
N GLU A 65 -6.44 6.86 -3.88
CA GLU A 65 -5.87 5.55 -3.48
C GLU A 65 -4.87 5.51 -2.32
N LYS A 66 -4.34 6.61 -1.77
CA LYS A 66 -3.24 6.47 -0.77
C LYS A 66 -3.26 7.35 0.48
N VAL A 67 -4.21 8.26 0.69
CA VAL A 67 -4.18 9.15 1.86
C VAL A 67 -5.31 8.92 2.89
N ILE A 68 -6.38 8.20 2.55
CA ILE A 68 -7.52 8.04 3.48
C ILE A 68 -7.61 6.66 4.16
N GLN A 69 -6.90 5.62 3.72
CA GLN A 69 -7.07 4.28 4.35
C GLN A 69 -6.02 3.87 5.38
N VAL A 70 -4.90 4.60 5.52
CA VAL A 70 -3.89 4.29 6.55
C VAL A 70 -4.20 4.96 7.91
N TYR A 71 -5.06 5.98 7.93
CA TYR A 71 -5.36 6.75 9.14
C TYR A 71 -6.62 6.31 9.90
N ASP A 72 -7.44 5.41 9.35
CA ASP A 72 -8.72 5.01 9.98
C ASP A 72 -8.69 3.57 10.53
N ILE A 73 -7.56 2.87 10.40
CA ILE A 73 -7.38 1.56 11.01
C ILE A 73 -6.99 1.79 12.47
N ASP A 74 -7.96 1.66 13.38
CA ASP A 74 -7.70 1.67 14.82
C ASP A 74 -6.97 0.38 15.23
N GLU A 75 -5.65 0.40 15.11
CA GLU A 75 -4.77 -0.70 15.51
C GLU A 75 -4.95 -1.08 16.99
N ASN A 76 -5.28 -0.12 17.85
CA ASN A 76 -5.54 -0.39 19.26
C ASN A 76 -6.84 -1.18 19.44
N ALA A 77 -7.89 -0.84 18.69
CA ALA A 77 -9.14 -1.61 18.69
C ALA A 77 -8.96 -3.02 18.13
N ILE A 78 -8.15 -3.16 17.07
CA ILE A 78 -7.80 -4.47 16.50
C ILE A 78 -7.02 -5.30 17.52
N LYS A 79 -5.94 -4.76 18.10
CA LYS A 79 -5.14 -5.44 19.12
C LYS A 79 -5.97 -5.90 20.30
N LYS A 80 -6.81 -5.01 20.87
CA LYS A 80 -7.75 -5.36 21.94
C LYS A 80 -8.73 -6.46 21.54
N SER A 81 -9.12 -6.51 20.26
CA SER A 81 -10.01 -7.55 19.75
C SER A 81 -9.28 -8.89 19.57
N ILE A 82 -8.04 -8.86 19.09
CA ILE A 82 -7.17 -10.05 18.98
C ILE A 82 -6.95 -10.63 20.39
N GLU A 83 -6.54 -9.83 21.38
CA GLU A 83 -6.34 -10.30 22.76
C GLU A 83 -7.61 -10.92 23.38
N LYS A 84 -8.80 -10.47 22.96
CA LYS A 84 -10.08 -11.03 23.40
C LYS A 84 -10.46 -12.34 22.73
N HIS A 85 -9.78 -12.74 21.65
CA HIS A 85 -10.07 -13.99 20.95
C HIS A 85 -9.86 -15.19 21.90
N PRO A 86 -10.74 -16.22 21.88
CA PRO A 86 -10.69 -17.34 22.80
C PRO A 86 -9.32 -18.01 22.89
N TYR A 87 -8.65 -18.17 21.75
CA TYR A 87 -7.27 -18.68 21.66
C TYR A 87 -6.26 -17.90 22.52
N PHE A 88 -6.26 -16.56 22.49
CA PHE A 88 -5.26 -15.80 23.26
C PHE A 88 -5.62 -15.69 24.75
N LYS A 89 -6.90 -15.88 25.11
CA LYS A 89 -7.35 -15.97 26.51
C LYS A 89 -7.05 -17.31 27.16
N ASN A 90 -7.29 -18.40 26.43
CA ASN A 90 -7.05 -19.75 26.89
C ASN A 90 -6.24 -20.49 25.81
N PRO A 91 -4.93 -20.23 25.74
CA PRO A 91 -4.09 -20.82 24.72
C PRO A 91 -3.95 -22.32 24.91
N CYS A 92 -3.93 -23.03 23.80
CA CYS A 92 -3.67 -24.46 23.74
C CYS A 92 -2.34 -24.73 23.03
N ASP A 93 -1.84 -25.97 23.13
CA ASP A 93 -0.56 -26.37 22.52
C ASP A 93 -0.57 -26.41 20.98
N TYR A 94 -1.70 -26.03 20.36
CA TYR A 94 -1.85 -25.97 18.92
C TYR A 94 -1.69 -24.54 18.40
N PRO A 95 -0.99 -24.34 17.27
CA PRO A 95 -0.89 -23.02 16.67
C PRO A 95 -2.22 -22.56 16.04
N ILE A 96 -2.51 -21.27 16.14
CA ILE A 96 -3.61 -20.62 15.43
C ILE A 96 -3.13 -20.05 14.09
N ARG A 97 -3.96 -20.18 13.05
CA ARG A 97 -3.72 -19.56 11.74
C ARG A 97 -4.14 -18.09 11.72
N LEU A 98 -3.39 -17.26 11.00
CA LEU A 98 -3.72 -15.86 10.69
C LEU A 98 -5.12 -15.74 10.08
N ILE A 99 -5.46 -16.62 9.12
CA ILE A 99 -6.80 -16.62 8.49
C ILE A 99 -7.94 -16.80 9.50
N THR A 100 -7.71 -17.54 10.59
CA THR A 100 -8.71 -17.73 11.65
C THR A 100 -8.91 -16.44 12.43
N ILE A 101 -7.83 -15.74 12.75
CA ILE A 101 -7.85 -14.45 13.44
C ILE A 101 -8.50 -13.39 12.54
N MET A 102 -8.14 -13.34 11.26
CA MET A 102 -8.76 -12.46 10.26
C MET A 102 -10.27 -12.71 10.14
N LYS A 103 -10.71 -13.97 10.06
CA LYS A 103 -12.13 -14.33 10.07
C LYS A 103 -12.85 -13.87 11.34
N TYR A 104 -12.18 -13.94 12.48
CA TYR A 104 -12.73 -13.44 13.75
C TYR A 104 -12.87 -11.91 13.72
N LEU A 105 -11.86 -11.17 13.26
CA LEU A 105 -11.90 -9.72 13.13
C LEU A 105 -13.02 -9.26 12.19
N LYS A 106 -13.20 -9.95 11.05
CA LYS A 106 -14.33 -9.70 10.14
C LYS A 106 -15.69 -9.87 10.84
N LYS A 107 -15.84 -10.91 11.67
CA LYS A 107 -17.07 -11.11 12.49
C LYS A 107 -17.27 -10.02 13.55
N LYS A 108 -16.21 -9.32 13.95
CA LYS A 108 -16.27 -8.20 14.89
C LYS A 108 -16.52 -6.85 14.23
N GLY A 109 -16.66 -6.82 12.90
CA GLY A 109 -16.98 -5.60 12.15
C GLY A 109 -15.75 -4.83 11.65
N PHE A 110 -14.55 -5.40 11.77
CA PHE A 110 -13.37 -4.82 11.11
C PHE A 110 -13.42 -5.12 9.61
N ASP A 111 -13.21 -4.10 8.78
CA ASP A 111 -13.05 -4.31 7.36
C ASP A 111 -11.66 -4.94 7.10
N THR A 112 -11.66 -6.08 6.43
CA THR A 112 -10.47 -6.87 6.13
C THR A 112 -10.08 -6.79 4.65
N HIS A 113 -10.74 -5.94 3.85
CA HIS A 113 -10.42 -5.74 2.43
C HIS A 113 -9.32 -4.71 2.20
N TYR A 114 -8.87 -4.02 3.25
CA TYR A 114 -7.72 -3.13 3.12
C TYR A 114 -6.48 -3.92 2.70
N LYS A 115 -5.73 -3.32 1.78
CA LYS A 115 -4.42 -3.82 1.37
C LYS A 115 -3.51 -3.94 2.60
N ASP A 116 -2.76 -5.03 2.68
CA ASP A 116 -1.78 -5.31 3.74
C ASP A 116 -2.36 -5.50 5.17
N MET A 117 -3.67 -5.75 5.33
CA MET A 117 -4.26 -6.05 6.65
C MET A 117 -3.71 -7.31 7.29
N ASP A 118 -3.37 -8.30 6.47
CA ASP A 118 -2.68 -9.50 6.91
C ASP A 118 -1.33 -9.17 7.54
N LEU A 119 -0.55 -8.25 6.95
CA LEU A 119 0.72 -7.77 7.51
C LEU A 119 0.53 -6.98 8.81
N ILE A 120 -0.48 -6.10 8.87
CA ILE A 120 -0.81 -5.32 10.08
C ILE A 120 -1.19 -6.27 11.22
N VAL A 121 -2.09 -7.22 10.97
CA VAL A 121 -2.54 -8.18 11.97
C VAL A 121 -1.40 -9.12 12.37
N ASP A 122 -0.53 -9.53 11.43
CA ASP A 122 0.66 -10.34 11.72
C ASP A 122 1.62 -9.63 12.68
N ARG A 123 1.86 -8.32 12.48
CA ARG A 123 2.64 -7.48 13.41
C ARG A 123 1.97 -7.40 14.78
N LEU A 124 0.68 -7.07 14.83
CA LEU A 124 -0.06 -6.90 16.09
C LEU A 124 -0.13 -8.18 16.93
N ILE A 125 -0.24 -9.35 16.29
CA ILE A 125 -0.23 -10.64 17.00
C ILE A 125 1.13 -10.90 17.65
N GLN A 126 2.23 -10.55 16.97
CA GLN A 126 3.60 -10.77 17.48
C GLN A 126 3.95 -9.84 18.64
N GLU A 127 3.25 -8.71 18.80
CA GLU A 127 3.40 -7.83 19.95
C GLU A 127 2.71 -8.35 21.22
N ILE A 128 1.87 -9.40 21.12
CA ILE A 128 1.18 -9.97 22.28
C ILE A 128 2.17 -10.80 23.08
N ASP A 129 2.23 -10.54 24.39
CA ASP A 129 3.13 -11.26 25.29
C ASP A 129 2.88 -12.78 25.28
N GLY A 130 3.97 -13.54 25.25
CA GLY A 130 3.97 -14.99 25.17
C GLY A 130 3.62 -15.59 23.79
N VAL A 131 3.33 -14.77 22.77
CA VAL A 131 3.05 -15.25 21.40
C VAL A 131 4.33 -15.37 20.59
N LYS A 132 4.48 -16.48 19.85
CA LYS A 132 5.58 -16.71 18.91
C LYS A 132 5.04 -17.18 17.57
N LYS A 133 5.60 -16.65 16.48
CA LYS A 133 5.36 -17.14 15.12
C LYS A 133 6.10 -18.46 14.93
N VAL A 134 5.38 -19.52 14.57
CA VAL A 134 5.93 -20.89 14.41
C VAL A 134 5.90 -21.38 12.97
N GLY A 135 5.35 -20.58 12.06
CA GLY A 135 5.29 -20.87 10.63
C GLY A 135 4.61 -19.72 9.87
N GLU A 136 4.50 -19.87 8.56
CA GLU A 136 3.82 -18.88 7.72
C GLU A 136 2.36 -18.73 8.15
N GLY A 137 2.02 -17.53 8.66
CA GLY A 137 0.71 -17.24 9.23
C GLY A 137 0.30 -18.13 10.41
N MET A 138 1.24 -18.70 11.16
CA MET A 138 0.96 -19.60 12.30
C MET A 138 1.56 -19.07 13.60
N TYR A 139 0.75 -18.99 14.65
CA TYR A 139 1.14 -18.42 15.94
C TYR A 139 0.84 -19.37 17.08
N LEU A 140 1.76 -19.46 18.02
CA LEU A 140 1.62 -20.24 19.25
C LEU A 140 1.77 -19.32 20.44
N LYS A 141 0.81 -19.33 21.36
CA LYS A 141 0.94 -18.65 22.66
C LYS A 141 1.35 -19.66 23.72
N LYS A 142 2.48 -19.46 24.37
CA LYS A 142 2.88 -20.30 25.51
C LYS A 142 2.16 -19.82 26.77
N MET A 143 1.57 -20.73 27.53
CA MET A 143 1.19 -20.43 28.92
C MET A 143 2.48 -20.27 29.72
N HIS A 144 2.62 -19.14 30.40
CA HIS A 144 3.65 -18.93 31.41
C HIS A 144 3.23 -19.59 32.71
#